data_AF-A0A3B8PWN9-F1
#
_entry.id   AF-A0A3B8PWN9-F1
#
_cell.length_a   1.000
_cell.length_b   1.000
_cell.length_c   1.000
_cell.angle_alpha   90.00
_cell.angle_beta   90.00
_cell.angle_gamma   90.00
#
_symmetry.space_group_name_H-M   'P 1'
#
loop_
_entity.id
_entity.type
_entity.pdbx_description
1 polymer ?
#
loop_
_entity_poly.entity_id
_entity_poly.type
_entity_poly.pdbx_seq_one_letter_code
_entity_poly.pdbx_strand_id
1 'polypeptide(L)'
;MAVAYALSLVLGAVAGWWHGRWPDKAISYVIALLHTVPFILLVIASHSSAGAAEPFEAFLEKHCIRCHGPEKEKGDLRIDQLSRDFKSGVDSHQWTESIEKVNSGEMPPKKEKDKPKPTQEEISAFVTSLDARIKEGRAARMAARPAVAHYRLSRKEYQNTVYDLLGVRYDPAKPGELNEDTRWHGFERIGSELSLSPSHVDRYYRAAETVLDRAFPTATGETRKVRKTAAELHYSGNKDAQAALDRFGIKRPLRWLLYPG
;
A
#
# COMPACT_ATOMS: atom_id res chain seq x y z
N MET A 1 21.00 67.44 -18.08
CA MET A 1 21.33 67.48 -19.53
C MET A 1 22.76 67.94 -19.85
N ALA A 2 23.66 68.15 -18.87
CA ALA A 2 25.06 68.55 -19.14
C ALA A 2 26.09 67.41 -19.05
N VAL A 3 25.73 66.26 -18.45
CA VAL A 3 26.67 65.12 -18.27
C VAL A 3 26.70 64.20 -19.51
N ALA A 4 25.65 64.21 -20.33
CA ALA A 4 25.52 63.34 -21.52
C ALA A 4 26.41 63.77 -22.70
N TYR A 5 26.85 65.03 -22.76
CA TYR A 5 27.71 65.53 -23.85
C TYR A 5 29.20 65.27 -23.62
N ALA A 6 29.65 65.11 -22.37
CA ALA A 6 31.05 64.89 -22.05
C ALA A 6 31.54 63.47 -22.42
N LEU A 7 30.64 62.48 -22.43
CA LEU A 7 30.99 61.09 -22.73
C LEU A 7 31.18 60.83 -24.24
N SER A 8 30.50 61.59 -25.10
CA SER A 8 30.57 61.43 -26.56
C SER A 8 31.93 61.85 -27.16
N LEU A 9 32.66 62.75 -26.50
CA LEU A 9 33.97 63.21 -26.96
C LEU A 9 35.11 62.25 -26.59
N VAL A 10 34.96 61.47 -25.51
CA VAL A 10 35.98 60.47 -25.10
C VAL A 10 35.86 59.19 -25.94
N LEU A 11 34.64 58.82 -26.37
CA LEU A 11 34.40 57.63 -27.21
C LEU A 11 34.86 57.80 -28.66
N GLY A 12 34.88 59.02 -29.20
CA GLY A 12 35.36 59.28 -30.57
C GLY A 12 36.88 59.10 -30.75
N ALA A 13 37.66 59.29 -29.68
CA ALA A 13 39.12 59.20 -29.75
C ALA A 13 39.66 57.75 -29.74
N VAL A 14 38.89 56.80 -29.19
CA VAL A 14 39.28 55.37 -29.17
C VAL A 14 38.91 54.67 -30.49
N ALA A 15 37.86 55.13 -31.17
CA ALA A 15 37.40 54.54 -32.44
C ALA A 15 38.40 54.72 -33.60
N GLY A 16 39.23 55.78 -33.58
CA GLY A 16 40.22 56.04 -34.64
C GLY A 16 41.45 55.13 -34.62
N TRP A 17 41.71 54.41 -33.52
CA TRP A 17 42.89 53.54 -33.38
C TRP A 17 42.59 52.06 -33.66
N TRP A 18 41.34 51.73 -34.01
CA TRP A 18 40.81 50.36 -34.08
C TRP A 18 40.39 49.90 -35.48
N HIS A 19 40.86 50.57 -36.55
CA HIS A 19 40.48 50.26 -37.94
C HIS A 19 41.43 49.31 -38.69
N GLY A 20 42.15 48.43 -38.00
CA GLY A 20 43.21 47.62 -38.64
C GLY A 20 43.26 46.12 -38.35
N ARG A 21 42.35 45.52 -37.56
CA ARG A 21 42.60 44.13 -37.12
C ARG A 21 41.40 43.19 -36.91
N TRP A 22 40.17 43.58 -37.24
CA TRP A 22 39.02 42.68 -37.03
C TRP A 22 38.07 42.68 -38.23
N PRO A 23 37.60 41.50 -38.69
CA PRO A 23 36.66 41.41 -39.81
C PRO A 23 35.29 41.98 -39.43
N ASP A 24 34.63 42.68 -40.36
CA ASP A 24 33.38 43.45 -40.20
C ASP A 24 32.22 42.69 -39.52
N LYS A 25 32.26 41.35 -39.55
CA LYS A 25 31.27 40.48 -38.92
C LYS A 25 31.33 40.52 -37.39
N ALA A 26 32.48 40.82 -36.79
CA ALA A 26 32.66 40.85 -35.34
C ALA A 26 31.96 42.06 -34.67
N ILE A 27 31.84 43.18 -35.40
CA ILE A 27 31.27 44.43 -34.87
C ILE A 27 29.74 44.31 -34.73
N SER A 28 29.07 43.67 -35.69
CA SER A 28 27.61 43.46 -35.65
C SER A 28 27.16 42.52 -34.52
N TYR A 29 27.98 41.52 -34.15
CA TYR A 29 27.65 40.62 -33.04
C TYR A 29 27.72 41.31 -31.67
N VAL A 30 28.68 42.22 -31.48
CA VAL A 30 28.85 42.94 -30.20
C VAL A 30 27.72 43.93 -29.97
N ILE A 31 27.24 44.61 -31.01
CA ILE A 31 26.13 45.57 -30.93
C ILE A 31 24.79 44.84 -30.69
N ALA A 32 24.56 43.69 -31.34
CA ALA A 32 23.36 42.87 -31.12
C ALA A 32 23.28 42.32 -29.68
N LEU A 33 24.43 42.01 -29.06
CA LEU A 33 24.51 41.55 -27.67
C LEU A 33 24.22 42.66 -26.66
N LEU A 34 24.59 43.91 -26.97
CA LEU A 34 24.42 45.05 -26.07
C LEU A 34 22.95 45.52 -25.94
N HIS A 35 22.11 45.25 -26.93
CA HIS A 35 20.69 45.63 -26.91
C HIS A 35 19.72 44.51 -26.50
N THR A 36 20.09 43.24 -26.67
CA THR A 36 19.23 42.08 -26.36
C THR A 36 19.27 41.71 -24.87
N VAL A 37 20.40 41.88 -24.21
CA VAL A 37 20.59 41.57 -22.78
C VAL A 37 19.70 42.42 -21.85
N PRO A 38 19.57 43.76 -22.00
CA PRO A 38 18.72 44.55 -21.10
C PRO A 38 17.21 44.28 -21.32
N PHE A 39 16.78 43.87 -22.51
CA PHE A 39 15.38 43.54 -22.78
C PHE A 39 14.96 42.20 -22.16
N ILE A 40 15.86 41.22 -22.13
CA ILE A 40 15.64 39.93 -21.44
C ILE A 40 15.61 40.12 -19.91
N LEU A 41 16.41 41.02 -19.35
CA LEU A 41 16.42 41.32 -17.91
C LEU A 41 15.12 42.00 -17.43
N LEU A 42 14.44 42.78 -18.27
CA LEU A 42 13.19 43.46 -17.89
C LEU A 42 11.97 42.50 -17.84
N VAL A 43 11.97 41.45 -18.67
CA VAL A 43 10.87 40.46 -18.73
C VAL A 43 10.86 39.51 -17.52
N ILE A 44 12.02 39.25 -16.91
CA ILE A 44 12.14 38.35 -15.75
C ILE A 44 11.58 38.99 -14.47
N ALA A 45 11.55 40.33 -14.39
CA ALA A 45 11.12 41.07 -13.19
C ALA A 45 9.59 41.09 -12.95
N SER A 46 8.79 40.50 -13.84
CA SER A 46 7.31 40.43 -13.72
C SER A 46 6.81 39.10 -13.15
N HIS A 47 7.60 38.40 -12.33
CA HIS A 47 7.10 37.26 -11.56
C HIS A 47 6.27 37.78 -10.39
N SER A 48 4.95 37.78 -10.62
CA SER A 48 3.90 38.08 -9.67
C SER A 48 4.19 37.49 -8.29
N SER A 49 4.16 38.34 -7.26
CA SER A 49 4.12 37.95 -5.86
C SER A 49 2.76 37.30 -5.57
N ALA A 50 2.56 36.06 -6.01
CA ALA A 50 1.59 35.19 -5.37
C ALA A 50 2.01 35.09 -3.90
N GLY A 51 1.12 35.42 -2.96
CA GLY A 51 1.40 35.33 -1.53
C GLY A 51 2.00 33.96 -1.26
N ALA A 52 3.28 33.93 -0.87
CA ALA A 52 3.98 32.69 -0.63
C ALA A 52 3.21 31.95 0.47
N ALA A 53 2.72 30.76 0.16
CA ALA A 53 2.02 29.93 1.13
C ALA A 53 2.92 29.78 2.36
N GLU A 54 2.38 29.99 3.57
CA GLU A 54 3.21 29.91 4.77
C GLU A 54 3.89 28.53 4.84
N PRO A 55 5.19 28.48 5.18
CA PRO A 55 5.89 27.22 5.37
C PRO A 55 5.16 26.34 6.39
N PHE A 56 5.14 25.03 6.13
CA PHE A 56 4.45 24.04 6.98
C PHE A 56 4.70 24.22 8.48
N GLU A 57 5.96 24.41 8.90
CA GLU A 57 6.28 24.61 10.33
C GLU A 57 5.78 25.95 10.88
N ALA A 58 5.79 27.02 10.08
CA ALA A 58 5.28 28.32 10.50
C ALA A 58 3.78 28.24 10.83
N PHE A 59 3.01 27.49 10.04
CA PHE A 59 1.60 27.24 10.33
C PHE A 59 1.41 26.49 11.65
N LEU A 60 2.23 25.46 11.91
CA LEU A 60 2.14 24.69 13.15
C LEU A 60 2.45 25.54 14.38
N GLU A 61 3.49 26.37 14.33
CA GLU A 61 3.87 27.28 15.42
C GLU A 61 2.76 28.30 15.71
N LYS A 62 2.20 28.89 14.65
CA LYS A 62 1.18 29.95 14.73
C LYS A 62 -0.18 29.43 15.19
N HIS A 63 -0.59 28.24 14.72
CA HIS A 63 -1.97 27.75 14.85
C HIS A 63 -2.13 26.47 15.67
N CYS A 64 -1.11 25.61 15.80
CA CYS A 64 -1.22 24.29 16.44
C CYS A 64 -0.55 24.23 17.82
N ILE A 65 0.73 24.59 17.91
CA ILE A 65 1.59 24.33 19.09
C ILE A 65 1.08 25.03 20.35
N ARG A 66 0.41 26.18 20.23
CA ARG A 66 -0.17 26.87 21.40
C ARG A 66 -1.16 26.01 22.21
N CYS A 67 -1.89 25.13 21.54
CA CYS A 67 -2.91 24.28 22.15
C CYS A 67 -2.49 22.80 22.28
N HIS A 68 -1.51 22.39 21.46
CA HIS A 68 -1.00 21.04 21.35
C HIS A 68 0.52 21.04 21.47
N GLY A 69 1.02 21.67 22.53
CA GLY A 69 2.44 21.91 22.77
C GLY A 69 2.80 21.75 24.24
N PRO A 70 4.01 22.17 24.66
CA PRO A 70 4.51 21.92 26.02
C PRO A 70 3.70 22.63 27.12
N GLU A 71 3.09 23.78 26.80
CA GLU A 71 2.29 24.53 27.77
C GLU A 71 0.86 23.98 27.92
N LYS A 72 0.31 23.41 26.84
CA LYS A 72 -1.08 22.92 26.78
C LYS A 72 -1.16 21.71 25.87
N GLU A 73 -1.77 20.66 26.39
CA GLU A 73 -1.97 19.38 25.72
C GLU A 73 -3.46 19.10 25.56
N LYS A 74 -4.14 19.88 24.72
CA LYS A 74 -5.56 19.67 24.47
C LYS A 74 -5.76 18.37 23.70
N GLY A 75 -6.69 17.54 24.16
CA GLY A 75 -7.02 16.29 23.48
C GLY A 75 -5.89 15.27 23.45
N ASP A 76 -4.99 15.30 24.44
CA ASP A 76 -3.89 14.32 24.59
C ASP A 76 -2.97 14.25 23.37
N LEU A 77 -2.76 15.41 22.71
CA LEU A 77 -1.99 15.52 21.47
C LEU A 77 -0.89 16.59 21.61
N ARG A 78 0.34 16.16 21.32
CA ARG A 78 1.57 16.96 21.34
C ARG A 78 2.18 17.08 19.94
N ILE A 79 1.74 18.09 19.19
CA ILE A 79 2.21 18.36 17.82
C ILE A 79 3.70 18.68 17.78
N ASP A 80 4.25 19.23 18.86
CA ASP A 80 5.69 19.51 19.02
C ASP A 80 6.54 18.22 19.12
N GLN A 81 5.95 17.10 19.54
CA GLN A 81 6.65 15.82 19.70
C GLN A 81 6.47 14.89 18.50
N LEU A 82 5.50 15.15 17.63
CA LEU A 82 5.28 14.33 16.43
C LEU A 82 6.46 14.43 15.46
N SER A 83 6.93 13.28 15.01
CA SER A 83 8.00 13.18 14.04
C SER A 83 7.67 13.91 12.74
N ARG A 84 8.63 14.70 12.26
CA ARG A 84 8.63 15.29 10.92
C ARG A 84 9.22 14.37 9.87
N ASP A 85 9.75 13.21 10.28
CA ASP A 85 10.15 12.15 9.35
C ASP A 85 8.92 11.31 8.95
N PHE A 86 8.21 11.79 7.94
CA PHE A 86 7.07 11.09 7.36
C PHE A 86 7.43 9.73 6.73
N LYS A 87 8.72 9.45 6.46
CA LYS A 87 9.17 8.17 5.90
C LYS A 87 9.14 7.08 6.97
N SER A 88 9.51 7.38 8.22
CA SER A 88 9.40 6.42 9.34
C SER A 88 7.98 5.85 9.51
N GLY A 89 6.96 6.70 9.30
CA GLY A 89 5.56 6.33 9.44
C GLY A 89 5.04 6.27 10.87
N VAL A 90 5.87 6.55 11.87
CA VAL A 90 5.54 6.40 13.31
C VAL A 90 4.29 7.20 13.69
N ASP A 91 4.23 8.47 13.29
CA ASP A 91 3.14 9.40 13.66
C ASP A 91 2.14 9.65 12.52
N SER A 92 2.10 8.78 11.50
CA SER A 92 1.27 9.00 10.31
C SER A 92 -0.24 9.08 10.64
N HIS A 93 -0.68 8.37 11.68
CA HIS A 93 -2.08 8.38 12.11
C HIS A 93 -2.47 9.75 12.67
N GLN A 94 -1.70 10.27 13.61
CA GLN A 94 -1.92 11.57 14.25
C GLN A 94 -1.89 12.72 13.24
N TRP A 95 -1.00 12.65 12.24
CA TRP A 95 -0.98 13.63 11.15
C TRP A 95 -2.20 13.55 10.23
N THR A 96 -2.71 12.35 9.97
CA THR A 96 -3.93 12.16 9.16
C THR A 96 -5.15 12.68 9.92
N GLU A 97 -5.27 12.38 11.20
CA GLU A 97 -6.32 12.93 12.07
C GLU A 97 -6.25 14.46 12.13
N SER A 98 -5.05 15.03 12.19
CA SER A 98 -4.87 16.49 12.14
C SER A 98 -5.43 17.11 10.86
N ILE A 99 -5.22 16.47 9.69
CA ILE A 99 -5.85 16.89 8.43
C ILE A 99 -7.37 16.86 8.55
N GLU A 100 -7.94 15.76 9.06
CA GLU A 100 -9.39 15.59 9.18
C GLU A 100 -10.03 16.64 10.09
N LYS A 101 -9.39 16.93 11.23
CA LYS A 101 -9.85 17.95 12.20
C LYS A 101 -9.75 19.37 11.66
N VAL A 102 -8.73 19.66 10.86
CA VAL A 102 -8.60 20.96 10.19
C VAL A 102 -9.62 21.10 9.06
N ASN A 103 -9.77 20.07 8.21
CA ASN A 103 -10.73 20.09 7.09
C ASN A 103 -12.19 20.16 7.54
N SER A 104 -12.54 19.53 8.66
CA SER A 104 -13.89 19.61 9.25
C SER A 104 -14.19 20.95 9.93
N GLY A 105 -13.18 21.82 10.07
CA GLY A 105 -13.30 23.09 10.78
C GLY A 105 -13.49 22.95 12.29
N GLU A 106 -13.22 21.75 12.84
CA GLU A 106 -13.14 21.54 14.29
C GLU A 106 -11.92 22.26 14.88
N MET A 107 -10.82 22.29 14.12
CA MET A 107 -9.59 22.99 14.46
C MET A 107 -9.33 24.16 13.51
N PRO A 108 -9.01 25.37 14.02
CA PRO A 108 -8.97 25.77 15.44
C PRO A 108 -10.38 25.99 16.05
N PRO A 109 -10.58 25.70 17.36
CA PRO A 109 -11.89 25.70 17.99
C PRO A 109 -12.55 27.08 18.01
N LYS A 110 -13.86 27.13 17.71
CA LYS A 110 -14.64 28.39 17.61
C LYS A 110 -14.68 29.23 18.89
N LYS A 111 -14.43 28.61 20.06
CA LYS A 111 -14.47 29.29 21.37
C LYS A 111 -13.26 30.19 21.62
N GLU A 112 -12.18 30.09 20.84
CA GLU A 112 -11.06 31.04 20.91
C GLU A 112 -11.37 32.27 20.04
N LYS A 113 -12.04 33.26 20.62
CA LYS A 113 -12.49 34.49 19.93
C LYS A 113 -11.38 35.52 19.75
N ASP A 114 -10.30 35.44 20.53
CA ASP A 114 -9.32 36.53 20.66
C ASP A 114 -8.13 36.42 19.69
N LYS A 115 -8.16 35.49 18.73
CA LYS A 115 -7.03 35.22 17.83
C LYS A 115 -7.49 35.12 16.37
N PRO A 116 -6.71 35.64 15.41
CA PRO A 116 -6.99 35.44 13.99
C PRO A 116 -6.98 33.96 13.68
N LYS A 117 -8.09 33.47 13.13
CA LYS A 117 -8.15 32.13 12.56
C LYS A 117 -7.36 32.11 11.25
N PRO A 118 -6.75 30.96 10.91
CA PRO A 118 -6.14 30.84 9.61
C PRO A 118 -7.20 31.07 8.53
N THR A 119 -6.80 31.74 7.45
CA THR A 119 -7.69 31.94 6.30
C THR A 119 -7.93 30.59 5.61
N GLN A 120 -8.95 30.54 4.75
CA GLN A 120 -9.24 29.31 4.01
C GLN A 120 -8.06 28.92 3.10
N GLU A 121 -7.34 29.90 2.58
CA GLU A 121 -6.14 29.73 1.77
C GLU A 121 -4.99 29.15 2.59
N GLU A 122 -4.75 29.65 3.81
CA GLU A 122 -3.74 29.12 4.73
C GLU A 122 -4.06 27.66 5.11
N ILE A 123 -5.32 27.35 5.42
CA ILE A 123 -5.78 25.98 5.71
C ILE A 123 -5.53 25.06 4.51
N SER A 124 -5.96 25.47 3.32
CA SER A 124 -5.82 24.69 2.08
C SER A 124 -4.35 24.41 1.77
N ALA A 125 -3.49 25.43 1.91
CA ALA A 125 -2.05 25.28 1.72
C ALA A 125 -1.43 24.30 2.73
N PHE A 126 -1.78 24.42 4.00
CA PHE A 126 -1.31 23.52 5.06
C PHE A 126 -1.72 22.07 4.79
N VAL A 127 -3.02 21.83 4.55
CA VAL A 127 -3.56 20.49 4.30
C VAL A 127 -2.93 19.87 3.06
N THR A 128 -2.79 20.64 1.99
CA THR A 128 -2.13 20.17 0.76
C THR A 128 -0.68 19.80 1.01
N SER A 129 0.05 20.61 1.79
CA SER A 129 1.45 20.32 2.15
C SER A 129 1.58 19.06 3.00
N LEU A 130 0.72 18.91 4.02
CA LEU A 130 0.74 17.77 4.93
C LEU A 130 0.35 16.47 4.21
N ASP A 131 -0.70 16.51 3.40
CA ASP A 131 -1.12 15.36 2.58
C ASP A 131 -0.02 14.91 1.61
N ALA A 132 0.66 15.85 0.95
CA ALA A 132 1.80 15.55 0.09
C ALA A 132 2.94 14.86 0.85
N ARG A 133 3.30 15.35 2.05
CA ARG A 133 4.33 14.73 2.90
C ARG A 133 3.96 13.32 3.37
N ILE A 134 2.71 13.11 3.78
CA ILE A 134 2.20 11.80 4.16
C ILE A 134 2.22 10.83 2.97
N LYS A 135 1.79 11.29 1.79
CA LYS A 135 1.82 10.49 0.55
C LYS A 135 3.24 10.12 0.14
N GLU A 136 4.18 11.06 0.17
CA GLU A 136 5.59 10.80 -0.11
C GLU A 136 6.18 9.80 0.89
N GLY A 137 5.93 9.98 2.19
CA GLY A 137 6.36 9.06 3.23
C GLY A 137 5.80 7.65 3.03
N ARG A 138 4.50 7.53 2.71
CA ARG A 138 3.87 6.25 2.36
C ARG A 138 4.51 5.63 1.13
N ALA A 139 4.74 6.40 0.07
CA ALA A 139 5.37 5.92 -1.16
C ALA A 139 6.80 5.43 -0.90
N ALA A 140 7.59 6.16 -0.12
CA ALA A 140 8.93 5.77 0.28
C ALA A 140 8.92 4.45 1.09
N ARG A 141 7.99 4.29 2.04
CA ARG A 141 7.81 3.01 2.75
C ARG A 141 7.42 1.88 1.83
N MET A 142 6.52 2.12 0.89
CA MET A 142 6.10 1.11 -0.09
C MET A 142 7.24 0.71 -1.02
N ALA A 143 8.07 1.65 -1.46
CA ALA A 143 9.24 1.39 -2.28
C ALA A 143 10.35 0.64 -1.52
N ALA A 144 10.49 0.89 -0.22
CA ALA A 144 11.45 0.19 0.64
C ALA A 144 10.98 -1.21 1.09
N ARG A 145 9.69 -1.55 0.89
CA ARG A 145 9.20 -2.90 1.21
C ARG A 145 9.86 -3.91 0.26
N PRO A 146 10.28 -5.08 0.76
CA PRO A 146 10.60 -6.20 -0.10
C PRO A 146 9.42 -6.47 -1.05
N ALA A 147 9.70 -6.95 -2.26
CA ALA A 147 8.66 -7.37 -3.18
C ALA A 147 7.65 -8.27 -2.44
N VAL A 148 6.37 -7.91 -2.50
CA VAL A 148 5.30 -8.69 -1.87
C VAL A 148 5.35 -10.08 -2.49
N ALA A 149 5.85 -11.07 -1.74
CA ALA A 149 5.73 -12.46 -2.11
C ALA A 149 4.24 -12.81 -1.97
N HIS A 150 3.53 -12.85 -3.10
CA HIS A 150 2.25 -13.55 -3.15
C HIS A 150 2.57 -15.01 -2.83
N TYR A 151 2.21 -15.43 -1.62
CA TYR A 151 2.47 -16.79 -1.17
C TYR A 151 1.35 -17.71 -1.66
N ARG A 152 1.72 -18.77 -2.36
CA ARG A 152 0.82 -19.89 -2.65
C ARG A 152 0.64 -20.74 -1.40
N LEU A 153 -0.42 -21.55 -1.35
CA LEU A 153 -0.52 -22.61 -0.34
C LEU A 153 0.61 -23.63 -0.56
N SER A 154 1.10 -24.23 0.52
CA SER A 154 1.90 -25.46 0.43
C SER A 154 1.04 -26.62 -0.06
N ARG A 155 1.66 -27.69 -0.57
CA ARG A 155 0.99 -28.94 -0.95
C ARG A 155 0.11 -29.44 0.20
N LYS A 156 0.63 -29.42 1.42
CA LYS A 156 -0.08 -29.89 2.62
C LYS A 156 -1.27 -29.00 2.98
N GLU A 157 -1.10 -27.68 2.92
CA GLU A 157 -2.21 -26.74 3.15
C GLU A 157 -3.30 -26.88 2.09
N TYR A 158 -2.92 -27.04 0.82
CA TYR A 158 -3.88 -27.25 -0.27
C TYR A 158 -4.68 -28.54 -0.07
N GLN A 159 -4.00 -29.66 0.23
CA GLN A 159 -4.64 -30.95 0.50
C GLN A 159 -5.66 -30.85 1.63
N ASN A 160 -5.27 -30.26 2.76
CA ASN A 160 -6.15 -30.11 3.92
C ASN A 160 -7.33 -29.20 3.61
N THR A 161 -7.09 -28.06 2.96
CA THR A 161 -8.15 -27.09 2.62
C THR A 161 -9.18 -27.72 1.68
N VAL A 162 -8.74 -28.47 0.67
CA VAL A 162 -9.64 -29.19 -0.25
C VAL A 162 -10.47 -30.23 0.49
N TYR A 163 -9.85 -30.98 1.41
CA TYR A 163 -10.57 -31.97 2.21
C TYR A 163 -11.58 -31.32 3.15
N ASP A 164 -11.21 -30.23 3.82
CA ASP A 164 -12.07 -29.54 4.79
C ASP A 164 -13.27 -28.86 4.11
N LEU A 165 -13.07 -28.28 2.92
CA LEU A 165 -14.14 -27.57 2.20
C LEU A 165 -15.05 -28.48 1.39
N LEU A 166 -14.49 -29.52 0.75
CA LEU A 166 -15.22 -30.34 -0.24
C LEU A 166 -15.31 -31.82 0.16
N GLY A 167 -14.64 -32.25 1.22
CA GLY A 167 -14.55 -33.67 1.61
C GLY A 167 -13.72 -34.53 0.63
N VAL A 168 -13.08 -33.93 -0.37
CA VAL A 168 -12.35 -34.66 -1.42
C VAL A 168 -10.92 -34.94 -0.96
N ARG A 169 -10.51 -36.21 -1.04
CA ARG A 169 -9.11 -36.58 -0.86
C ARG A 169 -8.34 -36.42 -2.18
N TYR A 170 -7.51 -35.39 -2.22
CA TYR A 170 -6.58 -35.13 -3.32
C TYR A 170 -5.14 -35.24 -2.81
N ASP A 171 -4.25 -35.78 -3.65
CA ASP A 171 -2.84 -36.00 -3.30
C ASP A 171 -1.95 -35.12 -4.18
N PRO A 172 -1.59 -33.91 -3.71
CA PRO A 172 -0.79 -32.97 -4.48
C PRO A 172 0.69 -33.38 -4.63
N ALA A 173 1.14 -34.41 -3.90
CA ALA A 173 2.52 -34.89 -3.99
C ALA A 173 2.72 -35.89 -5.14
N LYS A 174 1.65 -36.33 -5.80
CA LYS A 174 1.76 -37.24 -6.95
C LYS A 174 2.59 -36.63 -8.08
N PRO A 175 3.39 -37.44 -8.79
CA PRO A 175 4.16 -36.97 -9.93
C PRO A 175 3.27 -36.25 -10.94
N GLY A 176 3.62 -35.01 -11.28
CA GLY A 176 2.90 -34.22 -12.27
C GLY A 176 1.80 -33.30 -11.73
N GLU A 177 1.40 -33.41 -10.45
CA GLU A 177 0.37 -32.57 -9.83
C GLU A 177 0.93 -31.18 -9.44
N LEU A 178 1.22 -30.92 -8.16
CA LEU A 178 1.81 -29.67 -7.71
C LEU A 178 3.34 -29.78 -7.62
N ASN A 179 4.05 -28.65 -7.77
CA ASN A 179 5.51 -28.61 -7.56
C ASN A 179 5.86 -28.80 -6.08
N GLU A 180 7.09 -29.22 -5.80
CA GLU A 180 7.57 -29.39 -4.43
C GLU A 180 7.72 -28.03 -3.75
N ASP A 181 7.39 -27.99 -2.47
CA ASP A 181 7.54 -26.79 -1.66
C ASP A 181 8.99 -26.65 -1.24
N THR A 182 9.56 -25.46 -1.41
CA THR A 182 10.92 -25.19 -0.98
C THR A 182 11.02 -25.39 0.54
N ARG A 183 12.03 -26.16 0.96
CA ARG A 183 12.29 -26.45 2.37
C ARG A 183 13.43 -25.57 2.84
N TRP A 184 13.20 -24.77 3.88
CA TRP A 184 14.23 -23.95 4.50
C TRP A 184 14.36 -24.33 5.97
N HIS A 185 15.54 -24.79 6.38
CA HIS A 185 15.79 -25.35 7.72
C HIS A 185 14.74 -26.40 8.16
N GLY A 186 14.21 -27.19 7.22
CA GLY A 186 13.19 -28.21 7.51
C GLY A 186 11.75 -27.70 7.61
N PHE A 187 11.52 -26.39 7.40
CA PHE A 187 10.18 -25.81 7.33
C PHE A 187 9.74 -25.61 5.88
N GLU A 188 8.48 -25.92 5.60
CA GLU A 188 7.85 -25.86 4.26
C GLU A 188 6.86 -24.69 4.12
N ARG A 189 6.49 -24.04 5.24
CA ARG A 189 5.42 -23.04 5.32
C ARG A 189 5.96 -21.62 5.49
N ILE A 190 6.83 -21.22 4.57
CA ILE A 190 7.51 -19.92 4.61
C ILE A 190 7.01 -19.08 3.45
N GLY A 191 6.28 -18.01 3.77
CA GLY A 191 5.62 -17.17 2.76
C GLY A 191 6.56 -16.53 1.74
N SER A 192 7.79 -16.18 2.13
CA SER A 192 8.81 -15.65 1.19
C SER A 192 9.30 -16.69 0.18
N GLU A 193 9.23 -17.97 0.53
CA GLU A 193 9.75 -19.07 -0.29
C GLU A 193 8.67 -19.71 -1.17
N LEU A 194 7.40 -19.54 -0.80
CA LEU A 194 6.22 -20.00 -1.54
C LEU A 194 5.83 -19.05 -2.67
N SER A 195 6.80 -18.68 -3.51
CA SER A 195 6.55 -17.79 -4.65
C SER A 195 5.55 -18.40 -5.64
N LEU A 196 4.63 -17.55 -6.13
CA LEU A 196 3.67 -17.92 -7.18
C LEU A 196 4.25 -17.58 -8.55
N SER A 197 4.38 -18.59 -9.41
CA SER A 197 4.81 -18.44 -10.80
C SER A 197 3.68 -18.86 -11.74
N PRO A 198 3.70 -18.47 -13.03
CA PRO A 198 2.70 -18.89 -14.00
C PRO A 198 2.52 -20.42 -14.08
N SER A 199 3.60 -21.19 -13.94
CA SER A 199 3.53 -22.66 -13.95
C SER A 199 2.87 -23.24 -12.70
N HIS A 200 3.01 -22.58 -11.54
CA HIS A 200 2.26 -22.96 -10.34
C HIS A 200 0.77 -22.74 -10.55
N VAL A 201 0.38 -21.60 -11.14
CA VAL A 201 -1.02 -21.26 -11.40
C VAL A 201 -1.68 -22.30 -12.31
N ASP A 202 -1.03 -22.68 -13.42
CA ASP A 202 -1.53 -23.73 -14.33
C ASP A 202 -1.79 -25.06 -13.60
N ARG A 203 -0.85 -25.48 -12.74
CA ARG A 203 -1.01 -26.70 -11.92
C ARG A 203 -2.15 -26.60 -10.92
N TYR A 204 -2.34 -25.45 -10.29
CA TYR A 204 -3.48 -25.22 -9.39
C TYR A 204 -4.82 -25.30 -10.10
N TYR A 205 -4.93 -24.78 -11.33
CA TYR A 205 -6.16 -24.91 -12.12
C TYR A 205 -6.47 -26.37 -12.45
N ARG A 206 -5.47 -27.15 -12.91
CA ARG A 206 -5.67 -28.59 -13.19
C ARG A 206 -6.03 -29.39 -11.93
N ALA A 207 -5.40 -29.06 -10.81
CA ALA A 207 -5.73 -29.66 -9.52
C ALA A 207 -7.18 -29.33 -9.13
N ALA A 208 -7.61 -28.08 -9.31
CA ALA A 208 -8.97 -27.64 -9.02
C ALA A 208 -10.01 -28.35 -9.90
N GLU A 209 -9.76 -28.51 -11.20
CA GLU A 209 -10.64 -29.30 -12.09
C GLU A 209 -10.80 -30.73 -11.57
N THR A 210 -9.68 -31.40 -11.28
CA THR A 210 -9.69 -32.78 -10.76
C THR A 210 -10.44 -32.90 -9.42
N VAL A 211 -10.30 -31.90 -8.55
CA VAL A 211 -10.99 -31.83 -7.27
C VAL A 211 -12.49 -31.61 -7.45
N LEU A 212 -12.87 -30.70 -8.34
CA LEU A 212 -14.27 -30.36 -8.60
C LEU A 212 -15.02 -31.52 -9.27
N ASP A 213 -14.39 -32.22 -10.22
CA ASP A 213 -14.97 -33.41 -10.86
C ASP A 213 -15.29 -34.51 -9.84
N ARG A 214 -14.48 -34.63 -8.78
CA ARG A 214 -14.72 -35.58 -7.70
C ARG A 214 -15.76 -35.09 -6.69
N ALA A 215 -15.78 -33.79 -6.41
CA ALA A 215 -16.73 -33.20 -5.47
C ALA A 215 -18.15 -33.18 -6.04
N PHE A 216 -18.28 -32.91 -7.34
CA PHE A 216 -19.55 -32.72 -8.04
C PHE A 216 -19.65 -33.64 -9.26
N PRO A 217 -19.73 -34.97 -9.07
CA PRO A 217 -19.84 -35.90 -10.18
C PRO A 217 -21.16 -35.69 -10.94
N THR A 218 -21.10 -35.64 -12.28
CA THR A 218 -22.27 -35.45 -13.16
C THR A 218 -23.33 -36.53 -12.98
N ALA A 219 -22.91 -37.76 -12.65
CA ALA A 219 -23.80 -38.84 -12.30
C ALA A 219 -23.88 -38.98 -10.78
N THR A 220 -25.03 -38.64 -10.20
CA THR A 220 -25.31 -39.00 -8.81
C THR A 220 -25.41 -40.52 -8.72
N GLY A 221 -24.57 -41.15 -7.89
CA GLY A 221 -24.67 -42.58 -7.65
C GLY A 221 -26.08 -42.99 -7.21
N GLU A 222 -26.55 -44.14 -7.66
CA GLU A 222 -27.86 -44.63 -7.25
C GLU A 222 -27.89 -44.82 -5.72
N THR A 223 -28.82 -44.14 -5.06
CA THR A 223 -29.01 -44.33 -3.62
C THR A 223 -29.55 -45.73 -3.38
N ARG A 224 -28.68 -46.64 -2.97
CA ARG A 224 -29.09 -47.99 -2.59
C ARG A 224 -29.60 -47.99 -1.15
N LYS A 225 -30.92 -48.15 -0.99
CA LYS A 225 -31.50 -48.47 0.32
C LYS A 225 -31.17 -49.93 0.63
N VAL A 226 -30.24 -50.15 1.57
CA VAL A 226 -29.91 -51.48 2.10
C VAL A 226 -30.52 -51.61 3.48
N ARG A 227 -31.28 -52.68 3.71
CA ARG A 227 -31.72 -53.05 5.06
C ARG A 227 -30.65 -53.95 5.66
N LYS A 228 -29.99 -53.47 6.71
CA LYS A 228 -29.02 -54.24 7.50
C LYS A 228 -29.54 -54.45 8.91
N THR A 229 -29.25 -55.61 9.49
CA THR A 229 -29.47 -55.84 10.93
C THR A 229 -28.38 -55.16 11.75
N ALA A 230 -28.62 -54.96 13.05
CA ALA A 230 -27.61 -54.39 13.96
C ALA A 230 -26.30 -55.22 13.96
N ALA A 231 -26.39 -56.55 13.82
CA ALA A 231 -25.23 -57.44 13.77
C ALA A 231 -24.37 -57.24 12.49
N GLU A 232 -25.01 -56.90 11.37
CA GLU A 232 -24.36 -56.66 10.07
C GLU A 232 -23.71 -55.27 9.96
N LEU A 233 -24.05 -54.35 10.86
CA LEU A 233 -23.44 -53.02 10.93
C LEU A 233 -22.13 -52.99 11.74
N HIS A 234 -21.79 -54.09 12.43
CA HIS A 234 -20.52 -54.21 13.15
C HIS A 234 -19.34 -54.38 12.18
N TYR A 235 -18.21 -53.74 12.48
CA TYR A 235 -17.02 -53.68 11.61
C TYR A 235 -16.42 -55.06 11.24
N SER A 236 -16.80 -56.12 11.97
CA SER A 236 -16.38 -57.51 11.76
C SER A 236 -17.51 -58.48 11.41
N GLY A 237 -18.76 -58.01 11.30
CA GLY A 237 -19.96 -58.86 11.26
C GLY A 237 -20.06 -59.65 12.56
N ASN A 238 -20.89 -59.19 13.50
CA ASN A 238 -20.85 -59.63 14.91
C ASN A 238 -21.45 -61.04 15.13
N LYS A 239 -20.80 -62.07 14.56
CA LYS A 239 -21.23 -63.48 14.65
C LYS A 239 -21.29 -63.95 16.09
N ASP A 240 -20.37 -63.49 16.93
CA ASP A 240 -20.30 -63.86 18.34
C ASP A 240 -21.46 -63.27 19.15
N ALA A 241 -21.83 -62.00 18.90
CA ALA A 241 -23.03 -61.45 19.54
C ALA A 241 -24.30 -62.11 19.03
N GLN A 242 -24.39 -62.47 17.75
CA GLN A 242 -25.55 -63.19 17.23
C GLN A 242 -25.68 -64.57 17.92
N ALA A 243 -24.58 -65.32 18.04
CA ALA A 243 -24.57 -66.59 18.76
C ALA A 243 -24.94 -66.45 20.24
N ALA A 244 -24.52 -65.36 20.90
CA ALA A 244 -24.92 -65.06 22.27
C ALA A 244 -26.43 -64.77 22.39
N LEU A 245 -26.99 -63.97 21.48
CA LEU A 245 -28.43 -63.66 21.45
C LEU A 245 -29.27 -64.92 21.24
N ASP A 246 -28.83 -65.80 20.33
CA ASP A 246 -29.49 -67.07 20.05
C ASP A 246 -29.43 -67.99 21.29
N ARG A 247 -28.28 -68.06 21.98
CA ARG A 247 -28.11 -68.82 23.23
C ARG A 247 -29.05 -68.33 24.33
N PHE A 248 -29.27 -67.02 24.46
CA PHE A 248 -30.17 -66.44 25.45
C PHE A 248 -31.62 -66.33 24.97
N GLY A 249 -31.96 -66.79 23.76
CA GLY A 249 -33.30 -66.74 23.19
C GLY A 249 -33.84 -65.31 22.96
N ILE A 250 -32.95 -64.33 22.83
CA ILE A 250 -33.33 -62.91 22.72
C ILE A 250 -33.69 -62.59 21.28
N LYS A 251 -34.99 -62.53 20.97
CA LYS A 251 -35.53 -62.20 19.63
C LYS A 251 -36.02 -60.75 19.47
N ARG A 252 -35.98 -59.96 20.55
CA ARG A 252 -36.49 -58.57 20.55
C ARG A 252 -35.57 -57.64 19.74
N PRO A 253 -36.10 -56.53 19.20
CA PRO A 253 -35.29 -55.52 18.52
C PRO A 253 -34.24 -54.95 19.48
N LEU A 254 -32.97 -54.95 19.07
CA LEU A 254 -31.87 -54.35 19.81
C LEU A 254 -31.60 -52.95 19.29
N ARG A 255 -31.38 -52.00 20.19
CA ARG A 255 -30.91 -50.67 19.83
C ARG A 255 -29.40 -50.73 19.63
N TRP A 256 -28.93 -50.17 18.53
CA TRP A 256 -27.52 -50.06 18.20
C TRP A 256 -27.14 -48.59 18.09
N LEU A 257 -26.02 -48.20 18.69
CA LEU A 257 -25.45 -46.86 18.53
C LEU A 257 -24.74 -46.78 17.20
N LEU A 258 -25.32 -46.06 16.24
CA LEU A 258 -24.64 -45.70 15.00
C LEU A 258 -23.74 -44.50 15.31
N TYR A 259 -22.43 -44.70 15.31
CA TYR A 259 -21.50 -43.57 15.36
C TYR A 259 -21.42 -42.98 13.94
N PRO A 260 -21.81 -41.72 13.70
CA PRO A 260 -21.47 -41.04 12.47
C PRO A 260 -19.96 -40.82 12.53
N GLY A 261 -19.21 -41.58 11.73
CA GLY A 261 -17.75 -41.42 11.65
C GLY A 261 -17.36 -39.99 11.33
#